data_AF-A0A258BB81-F1
#
_entry.id   AF-A0A258BB81-F1
#
_cell.length_a   1.000
_cell.length_b   1.000
_cell.length_c   1.000
_cell.angle_alpha   90.00
_cell.angle_beta   90.00
_cell.angle_gamma   90.00
#
_symmetry.space_group_name_H-M   'P 1'
#
loop_
_entity.id
_entity.type
_entity.pdbx_description
1 polymer ?
#
loop_
_entity_poly.entity_id
_entity_poly.type
_entity_poly.pdbx_seq_one_letter_code
_entity_poly.pdbx_strand_id
1 'polypeptide(L)'
;MVWNTTPNWTLKGGVSQGFKTPRLEQIAPGITGFTGQGTRPTIGTPTLKPETSTSTEFAVFYDNRRDFRANVTVFHNKFEDKIASGDPLENCSFAISPDRPGCVDYGNWPLVDTFGQSVNVDEAETHGVEGAFRYLIGDGWSLTGNYTKDDPTSNVSSVDATIEAFERVGLMRTLAEPNLTTVSGESAKFLAGGEFPVPTGQDNQGRISVEFKPFGVGLGFTPVVLSSGRIALKLSTEVSELSANGSISLTDTLNIPAISVRRVETSVEMASGSSLMIAGLLQSEYRQAVDALPGMTTLPVIGSLFRSRDFLNRETELVVIVTPYIVAPTRPDALQSPADNLQIAHDLSSTFMGNMNKVIKDRGGQPPQGNGASGRGYQAPVGYVIE
;
A
#
# COMPACT_ATOMS: atom_id res chain seq x y z
N MET A 1 -16.18 -1.30 8.95
CA MET A 1 -16.14 -0.68 10.29
C MET A 1 -15.00 -1.31 11.08
N VAL A 2 -14.19 -0.49 11.77
CA VAL A 2 -13.09 -0.96 12.62
C VAL A 2 -13.36 -0.47 14.03
N TRP A 3 -13.34 -1.37 15.01
CA TRP A 3 -13.60 -1.06 16.40
C TRP A 3 -12.51 -1.63 17.30
N ASN A 4 -11.88 -0.77 18.09
CA ASN A 4 -10.88 -1.16 19.08
C ASN A 4 -11.58 -1.29 20.44
N THR A 5 -11.83 -2.52 20.87
CA THR A 5 -12.47 -2.81 22.17
C THR A 5 -11.53 -2.56 23.34
N THR A 6 -10.25 -2.90 23.17
CA THR A 6 -9.16 -2.69 24.13
C THR A 6 -7.85 -2.45 23.36
N PRO A 7 -6.73 -2.06 24.00
CA PRO A 7 -5.46 -1.80 23.30
C PRO A 7 -4.89 -2.99 22.51
N ASN A 8 -5.32 -4.21 22.85
CA ASN A 8 -4.79 -5.46 22.33
C ASN A 8 -5.79 -6.20 21.42
N TRP A 9 -7.05 -5.76 21.37
CA TRP A 9 -8.10 -6.40 20.59
C TRP A 9 -8.65 -5.43 19.55
N THR A 10 -8.65 -5.85 18.28
CA THR A 10 -9.25 -5.11 17.17
C THR A 10 -10.32 -5.95 16.52
N LEU A 11 -11.50 -5.37 16.32
CA LEU A 11 -12.60 -5.98 15.59
C LEU A 11 -12.73 -5.27 14.26
N LYS A 12 -12.77 -6.04 13.16
CA LYS A 12 -13.07 -5.54 11.83
C LYS A 12 -14.28 -6.26 11.30
N GLY A 13 -15.18 -5.52 10.69
CA GLY A 13 -16.31 -6.11 9.99
C GLY A 13 -16.70 -5.24 8.82
N GLY A 14 -17.11 -5.85 7.72
CA GLY A 14 -17.44 -5.14 6.50
C GLY A 14 -18.32 -5.95 5.58
N VAL A 15 -19.11 -5.23 4.79
CA VAL A 15 -19.77 -5.77 3.61
C VAL A 15 -19.20 -4.98 2.43
N SER A 16 -18.72 -5.67 1.41
CA SER A 16 -18.29 -5.08 0.16
C SER A 16 -19.10 -5.69 -0.98
N GLN A 17 -19.35 -4.87 -2.00
CA GLN A 17 -20.03 -5.31 -3.22
C GLN A 17 -19.12 -5.06 -4.40
N GLY A 18 -19.01 -6.06 -5.27
CA GLY A 18 -18.27 -6.02 -6.52
C GLY A 18 -19.22 -6.14 -7.71
N PHE A 19 -18.80 -5.55 -8.83
CA PHE A 19 -19.51 -5.63 -10.09
C PHE A 19 -18.50 -5.83 -11.21
N LYS A 20 -18.75 -6.82 -12.06
CA LYS A 20 -17.87 -7.15 -13.18
C LYS A 20 -18.69 -7.32 -14.45
N THR A 21 -18.49 -6.41 -15.40
CA THR A 21 -19.11 -6.50 -16.72
C THR A 21 -18.45 -7.58 -17.56
N PRO A 22 -19.21 -8.30 -18.42
CA PRO A 22 -18.62 -9.17 -19.43
C PRO A 22 -17.73 -8.35 -20.37
N ARG A 23 -16.61 -8.93 -20.79
CA ARG A 23 -15.75 -8.29 -21.80
C ARG A 23 -16.46 -8.29 -23.15
N LEU A 24 -16.18 -7.30 -24.00
CA LEU A 24 -16.72 -7.21 -25.37
C LEU A 24 -16.49 -8.50 -26.18
N GLU A 25 -15.30 -9.08 -26.07
CA GLU A 25 -14.95 -10.37 -26.69
C GLU A 25 -15.76 -11.55 -26.14
N GLN A 26 -16.30 -11.47 -24.91
CA GLN A 26 -17.12 -12.54 -24.35
C GLN A 26 -18.57 -12.48 -24.82
N ILE A 27 -19.04 -11.32 -25.29
CA ILE A 27 -20.43 -11.13 -25.76
C ILE A 27 -20.53 -10.99 -27.28
N ALA A 28 -19.41 -10.85 -27.98
CA ALA A 28 -19.38 -10.80 -29.43
C ALA A 28 -19.77 -12.18 -30.01
N PRO A 29 -20.73 -12.27 -30.94
CA PRO A 29 -21.08 -13.54 -31.56
C PRO A 29 -19.93 -14.08 -32.42
N GLY A 30 -19.75 -15.39 -32.42
CA GLY A 30 -18.73 -16.08 -33.22
C GLY A 30 -17.47 -16.44 -32.42
N ILE A 31 -16.35 -16.64 -33.14
CA ILE A 31 -15.06 -17.01 -32.54
C ILE A 31 -14.38 -15.76 -32.01
N THR A 32 -14.00 -15.79 -30.73
CA THR A 32 -13.54 -14.62 -29.99
C THR A 32 -12.11 -14.75 -29.48
N GLY A 33 -11.53 -15.94 -29.58
CA GLY A 33 -10.15 -16.17 -29.18
C GLY A 33 -9.75 -17.64 -29.23
N PHE A 34 -8.59 -17.93 -28.65
CA PHE A 34 -8.05 -19.28 -28.53
C PHE A 34 -7.48 -19.50 -27.12
N THR A 35 -7.66 -20.72 -26.61
CA THR A 35 -7.13 -21.22 -25.34
C THR A 35 -6.30 -22.49 -25.57
N GLY A 36 -5.74 -23.06 -24.50
CA GLY A 36 -4.95 -24.30 -24.61
C GLY A 36 -3.74 -24.16 -25.52
N GLN A 37 -2.95 -23.09 -25.33
CA GLN A 37 -1.78 -22.78 -26.16
C GLN A 37 -2.12 -22.53 -27.64
N GLY A 38 -3.30 -21.98 -27.92
CA GLY A 38 -3.72 -21.63 -29.29
C GLY A 38 -4.43 -22.74 -30.05
N THR A 39 -4.72 -23.87 -29.41
CA THR A 39 -5.29 -25.06 -30.07
C THR A 39 -6.81 -25.15 -29.97
N ARG A 40 -7.43 -24.48 -28.99
CA ARG A 40 -8.86 -24.58 -28.72
C ARG A 40 -9.57 -23.23 -28.91
N PRO A 41 -10.36 -23.04 -29.96
CA PRO A 41 -11.09 -21.80 -30.19
C PRO A 41 -12.15 -21.59 -29.08
N THR A 42 -12.35 -20.32 -28.71
CA THR A 42 -13.40 -19.90 -27.80
C THR A 42 -14.47 -19.12 -28.56
N ILE A 43 -15.72 -19.34 -28.20
CA ILE A 43 -16.86 -18.59 -28.74
C ILE A 43 -17.36 -17.56 -27.73
N GLY A 44 -17.92 -16.48 -28.24
CA GLY A 44 -18.64 -15.52 -27.40
C GLY A 44 -20.07 -15.96 -27.12
N THR A 45 -20.55 -15.54 -25.96
CA THR A 45 -21.88 -15.80 -25.40
C THR A 45 -22.61 -14.45 -25.24
N PRO A 46 -23.36 -13.98 -26.25
CA PRO A 46 -24.02 -12.66 -26.21
C PRO A 46 -25.04 -12.49 -25.08
N THR A 47 -25.49 -13.59 -24.47
CA THR A 47 -26.46 -13.62 -23.37
C THR A 47 -25.81 -13.42 -22.00
N LEU A 48 -24.49 -13.22 -21.92
CA LEU A 48 -23.82 -13.03 -20.63
C LEU A 48 -24.34 -11.78 -19.91
N LYS A 49 -24.71 -11.98 -18.66
CA LYS A 49 -25.04 -10.91 -17.73
C LYS A 49 -23.81 -10.46 -16.93
N PRO A 50 -23.80 -9.21 -16.44
CA PRO A 50 -22.80 -8.78 -15.47
C PRO A 50 -22.83 -9.61 -14.18
N GLU A 51 -21.65 -9.94 -13.68
CA GLU A 51 -21.46 -10.64 -12.42
C GLU A 51 -21.53 -9.63 -11.26
N THR A 52 -22.27 -9.98 -10.22
CA THR A 52 -22.29 -9.25 -8.95
C THR A 52 -21.67 -10.12 -7.86
N SER A 53 -20.95 -9.49 -6.93
CA SER A 53 -20.42 -10.18 -5.76
C SER A 53 -20.73 -9.40 -4.50
N THR A 54 -21.08 -10.10 -3.42
CA THR A 54 -21.24 -9.53 -2.09
C THR A 54 -20.35 -10.32 -1.14
N SER A 55 -19.36 -9.65 -0.56
CA SER A 55 -18.46 -10.23 0.44
C SER A 55 -18.77 -9.64 1.80
N THR A 56 -19.06 -10.49 2.77
CA THR A 56 -19.27 -10.14 4.18
C THR A 56 -18.17 -10.77 5.00
N GLU A 57 -17.47 -9.96 5.78
CA GLU A 57 -16.35 -10.42 6.59
C GLU A 57 -16.49 -9.89 8.02
N PHE A 58 -16.09 -10.73 8.97
CA PHE A 58 -15.93 -10.38 10.37
C PHE A 58 -14.62 -10.98 10.89
N ALA A 59 -13.73 -10.14 11.36
CA ALA A 59 -12.42 -10.53 11.83
C ALA A 59 -12.14 -10.00 13.23
N VAL A 60 -11.58 -10.86 14.08
CA VAL A 60 -11.10 -10.54 15.41
C VAL A 60 -9.59 -10.66 15.40
N PHE A 61 -8.89 -9.60 15.80
CA PHE A 61 -7.44 -9.58 15.93
C PHE A 61 -7.07 -9.40 17.39
N TYR A 62 -6.07 -10.16 17.82
CA TYR A 62 -5.39 -10.02 19.09
C TYR A 62 -3.91 -9.75 18.87
N ASP A 63 -3.39 -8.73 19.52
CA ASP A 63 -1.97 -8.37 19.47
C ASP A 63 -1.53 -7.92 20.87
N ASN A 64 -0.68 -8.70 21.52
CA ASN A 64 -0.12 -8.33 22.83
C ASN A 64 1.07 -7.37 22.73
N ARG A 65 1.46 -6.96 21.51
CA ARG A 65 2.54 -6.05 21.14
C ARG A 65 3.93 -6.49 21.59
N ARG A 66 4.09 -7.76 21.95
CA ARG A 66 5.35 -8.33 22.44
C ARG A 66 5.76 -9.54 21.62
N ASP A 67 5.02 -10.62 21.73
CA ASP A 67 5.43 -11.95 21.28
C ASP A 67 4.29 -12.78 20.69
N PHE A 68 3.04 -12.36 20.81
CA PHE A 68 1.91 -13.14 20.32
C PHE A 68 0.90 -12.28 19.57
N ARG A 69 0.58 -12.73 18.37
CA ARG A 69 -0.50 -12.18 17.53
C ARG A 69 -1.38 -13.31 17.03
N ALA A 70 -2.67 -13.10 17.02
CA ALA A 70 -3.61 -14.03 16.44
C ALA A 70 -4.74 -13.27 15.75
N ASN A 71 -5.29 -13.85 14.71
CA ASN A 71 -6.52 -13.36 14.11
C ASN A 71 -7.42 -14.53 13.73
N VAL A 72 -8.72 -14.27 13.75
CA VAL A 72 -9.74 -15.17 13.27
C VAL A 72 -10.69 -14.35 12.41
N THR A 73 -10.87 -14.76 11.17
CA THR A 73 -11.74 -14.14 10.18
C THR A 73 -12.81 -15.13 9.78
N VAL A 74 -14.07 -14.72 9.85
CA VAL A 74 -15.19 -15.41 9.26
C VAL A 74 -15.59 -14.63 8.02
N PHE A 75 -15.74 -15.31 6.90
CA PHE A 75 -16.13 -14.69 5.64
C PHE A 75 -17.31 -15.41 5.01
N HIS A 76 -18.09 -14.67 4.23
CA HIS A 76 -19.15 -15.15 3.38
C HIS A 76 -19.19 -14.32 2.10
N ASN A 77 -18.84 -14.94 0.98
CA ASN A 77 -18.86 -14.38 -0.35
C ASN A 77 -19.98 -15.03 -1.14
N LYS A 78 -20.88 -14.22 -1.68
CA LYS A 78 -21.93 -14.65 -2.60
C LYS A 78 -21.68 -14.01 -3.95
N PHE A 79 -21.74 -14.79 -5.02
CA PHE A 79 -21.64 -14.35 -6.39
C PHE A 79 -22.95 -14.66 -7.11
N GLU A 80 -23.52 -13.69 -7.80
CA GLU A 80 -24.66 -13.87 -8.70
C GLU A 80 -24.20 -13.66 -10.15
N ASP A 81 -24.74 -14.47 -11.07
CA ASP A 81 -24.40 -14.42 -12.49
C ASP A 81 -22.87 -14.52 -12.74
N LYS A 82 -22.16 -15.36 -11.96
CA LYS A 82 -20.69 -15.48 -12.04
C LYS A 82 -20.25 -15.93 -13.42
N ILE A 83 -19.36 -15.18 -14.06
CA ILE A 83 -18.86 -15.52 -15.41
C ILE A 83 -17.76 -16.56 -15.27
N ALA A 84 -18.09 -17.81 -15.60
CA ALA A 84 -17.18 -18.95 -15.52
C ALA A 84 -17.01 -19.64 -16.88
N SER A 85 -15.98 -20.49 -16.99
CA SER A 85 -15.87 -21.40 -18.13
C SER A 85 -17.01 -22.40 -18.06
N GLY A 86 -17.83 -22.46 -19.11
CA GLY A 86 -18.91 -23.44 -19.22
C GLY A 86 -18.44 -24.76 -19.83
N ASP A 87 -19.38 -25.68 -19.96
CA ASP A 87 -19.14 -26.95 -20.64
C ASP A 87 -18.74 -26.72 -22.11
N PRO A 88 -17.76 -27.48 -22.62
CA PRO A 88 -17.41 -27.48 -24.04
C PRO A 88 -18.64 -27.64 -24.95
N LEU A 89 -18.70 -26.86 -26.03
CA LEU A 89 -19.67 -27.11 -27.10
C LEU A 89 -19.05 -27.99 -28.18
N GLU A 90 -19.79 -29.00 -28.61
CA GLU A 90 -19.34 -29.93 -29.64
C GLU A 90 -19.31 -29.27 -31.02
N ASN A 91 -18.24 -29.50 -31.80
CA ASN A 91 -18.11 -28.95 -33.15
C ASN A 91 -18.75 -29.89 -34.19
N CYS A 92 -19.71 -29.39 -34.99
CA CYS A 92 -20.35 -30.18 -36.05
C CYS A 92 -19.37 -30.56 -37.19
N SER A 93 -18.36 -29.73 -37.44
CA SER A 93 -17.42 -29.92 -38.55
C SER A 93 -16.23 -30.84 -38.22
N PHE A 94 -16.19 -31.45 -37.04
CA PHE A 94 -15.07 -32.28 -36.60
C PHE A 94 -14.92 -33.56 -37.44
N ALA A 95 -13.78 -33.75 -38.09
CA ALA A 95 -13.61 -34.78 -39.12
C ALA A 95 -13.73 -36.23 -38.62
N ILE A 96 -13.43 -36.48 -37.33
CA ILE A 96 -13.48 -37.82 -36.74
C ILE A 96 -14.92 -38.18 -36.32
N SER A 97 -15.73 -37.20 -35.93
CA SER A 97 -17.11 -37.41 -35.49
C SER A 97 -17.98 -36.18 -35.84
N PRO A 98 -18.41 -36.07 -37.11
CA PRO A 98 -19.24 -34.95 -37.56
C PRO A 98 -20.69 -35.08 -37.06
N ASP A 99 -21.39 -33.94 -37.03
CA ASP A 99 -22.84 -33.84 -36.80
C ASP A 99 -23.38 -34.52 -35.53
N ARG A 100 -22.64 -34.40 -34.42
CA ARG A 100 -23.07 -34.92 -33.12
C ARG A 100 -24.34 -34.19 -32.62
N PRO A 101 -25.25 -34.88 -31.91
CA PRO A 101 -26.43 -34.23 -31.32
C PRO A 101 -26.05 -33.05 -30.42
N GLY A 102 -26.61 -31.87 -30.69
CA GLY A 102 -26.33 -30.65 -29.94
C GLY A 102 -25.04 -29.93 -30.32
N CYS A 103 -24.38 -30.33 -31.41
CA CYS A 103 -23.21 -29.63 -31.93
C CYS A 103 -23.55 -28.24 -32.46
N VAL A 104 -22.54 -27.37 -32.53
CA VAL A 104 -22.63 -26.02 -33.08
C VAL A 104 -21.72 -25.86 -34.29
N ASP A 105 -22.17 -25.06 -35.26
CA ASP A 105 -21.43 -24.73 -36.48
C ASP A 105 -20.97 -23.26 -36.45
N TYR A 106 -19.65 -23.08 -36.37
CA TYR A 106 -18.97 -21.79 -36.48
C TYR A 106 -17.93 -21.79 -37.61
N GLY A 107 -18.22 -22.54 -38.69
CA GLY A 107 -17.38 -22.70 -39.86
C GLY A 107 -16.66 -24.05 -39.92
N ASN A 108 -15.83 -24.23 -40.94
CA ASN A 108 -15.15 -25.49 -41.21
C ASN A 108 -13.87 -25.66 -40.36
N TRP A 109 -13.99 -26.35 -39.22
CA TRP A 109 -12.91 -26.62 -38.26
C TRP A 109 -12.67 -28.14 -38.09
N PRO A 110 -12.15 -28.84 -39.11
CA PRO A 110 -12.09 -30.30 -39.12
C PRO A 110 -11.16 -30.94 -38.08
N LEU A 111 -10.24 -30.16 -37.50
CA LEU A 111 -9.25 -30.61 -36.52
C LEU A 111 -9.60 -30.26 -35.07
N VAL A 112 -10.72 -29.56 -34.83
CA VAL A 112 -11.12 -29.10 -33.49
C VAL A 112 -12.32 -29.91 -33.03
N ASP A 113 -12.18 -30.59 -31.89
CA ASP A 113 -13.26 -31.41 -31.32
C ASP A 113 -14.34 -30.54 -30.64
N THR A 114 -13.92 -29.55 -29.83
CA THR A 114 -14.84 -28.70 -29.08
C THR A 114 -14.46 -27.22 -29.07
N PHE A 115 -15.47 -26.37 -28.90
CA PHE A 115 -15.33 -24.95 -28.64
C PHE A 115 -15.45 -24.66 -27.14
N GLY A 116 -14.64 -23.73 -26.64
CA GLY A 116 -14.77 -23.20 -25.28
C GLY A 116 -15.80 -22.07 -25.22
N GLN A 117 -16.55 -21.98 -24.12
CA GLN A 117 -17.51 -20.89 -23.91
C GLN A 117 -17.43 -20.36 -22.47
N SER A 118 -17.90 -19.14 -22.29
CA SER A 118 -18.20 -18.58 -20.95
C SER A 118 -19.70 -18.64 -20.69
N VAL A 119 -20.09 -18.96 -19.47
CA VAL A 119 -21.50 -19.00 -19.03
C VAL A 119 -21.66 -18.23 -17.72
N ASN A 120 -22.86 -17.75 -17.44
CA ASN A 120 -23.20 -17.28 -16.10
C ASN A 120 -23.57 -18.50 -15.24
N VAL A 121 -22.96 -18.61 -14.07
CA VAL A 121 -23.37 -19.51 -13.01
C VAL A 121 -24.35 -18.73 -12.13
N ASP A 122 -25.57 -19.25 -11.97
CA ASP A 122 -26.69 -18.53 -11.32
C ASP A 122 -26.31 -18.00 -9.93
N GLU A 123 -25.76 -18.86 -9.09
CA GLU A 123 -25.33 -18.50 -7.74
C GLU A 123 -24.13 -19.36 -7.32
N ALA A 124 -23.10 -18.72 -6.77
CA ALA A 124 -21.99 -19.41 -6.16
C ALA A 124 -21.68 -18.75 -4.80
N GLU A 125 -21.71 -19.53 -3.74
CA GLU A 125 -21.43 -19.06 -2.39
C GLU A 125 -20.15 -19.73 -1.87
N THR A 126 -19.33 -18.95 -1.16
CA THR A 126 -18.23 -19.46 -0.35
C THR A 126 -18.29 -18.83 1.03
N HIS A 127 -18.28 -19.63 2.07
CA HIS A 127 -18.16 -19.13 3.44
C HIS A 127 -17.17 -20.00 4.19
N GLY A 128 -16.51 -19.42 5.18
CA GLY A 128 -15.47 -20.12 5.89
C GLY A 128 -14.98 -19.39 7.11
N VAL A 129 -14.06 -20.07 7.79
CA VAL A 129 -13.32 -19.50 8.91
C VAL A 129 -11.84 -19.68 8.62
N GLU A 130 -11.13 -18.58 8.74
CA GLU A 130 -9.69 -18.50 8.70
C GLU A 130 -9.18 -18.09 10.08
N GLY A 131 -8.12 -18.74 10.54
CA GLY A 131 -7.44 -18.40 11.76
C GLY A 131 -5.95 -18.44 11.53
N ALA A 132 -5.25 -17.41 11.97
CA ALA A 132 -3.79 -17.41 11.94
C ALA A 132 -3.24 -16.94 13.28
N PHE A 133 -2.16 -17.57 13.73
CA PHE A 133 -1.41 -17.11 14.88
C PHE A 133 0.08 -17.05 14.58
N ARG A 134 0.75 -16.18 15.33
CA ARG A 134 2.21 -16.06 15.37
C ARG A 134 2.66 -15.90 16.81
N TYR A 135 3.60 -16.75 17.22
CA TYR A 135 4.25 -16.70 18.51
C TYR A 135 5.77 -16.59 18.36
N LEU A 136 6.39 -15.58 18.98
CA LEU A 136 7.84 -15.39 18.99
C LEU A 136 8.45 -16.20 20.13
N ILE A 137 9.31 -17.17 19.79
CA ILE A 137 10.00 -18.05 20.73
C ILE A 137 11.42 -17.50 20.95
N GLY A 138 11.51 -16.29 21.50
CA GLY A 138 12.80 -15.60 21.72
C GLY A 138 13.37 -14.93 20.47
N ASP A 139 14.68 -14.67 20.48
CA ASP A 139 15.37 -13.93 19.42
C ASP A 139 15.51 -14.78 18.14
N GLY A 140 14.78 -14.38 17.10
CA GLY A 140 14.92 -14.92 15.74
C GLY A 140 14.03 -16.12 15.40
N TRP A 141 13.26 -16.66 16.35
CA TRP A 141 12.38 -17.81 16.11
C TRP A 141 10.91 -17.44 16.21
N SER A 142 10.10 -17.85 15.23
CA SER A 142 8.65 -17.73 15.33
C SER A 142 7.92 -18.99 14.91
N LEU A 143 6.91 -19.35 15.69
CA LEU A 143 5.93 -20.36 15.34
C LEU A 143 4.74 -19.66 14.71
N THR A 144 4.42 -20.04 13.47
CA THR A 144 3.22 -19.60 12.76
C THR A 144 2.29 -20.78 12.57
N GLY A 145 0.99 -20.54 12.67
CA GLY A 145 -0.01 -21.54 12.33
C GLY A 145 -1.17 -20.89 11.60
N ASN A 146 -1.60 -21.51 10.52
CA ASN A 146 -2.75 -21.09 9.73
C ASN A 146 -3.77 -22.23 9.70
N TYR A 147 -5.04 -21.85 9.85
CA TYR A 147 -6.18 -22.73 9.77
C TYR A 147 -7.17 -22.11 8.80
N THR A 148 -7.54 -22.86 7.77
CA THR A 148 -8.59 -22.44 6.83
C THR A 148 -9.59 -23.57 6.74
N LYS A 149 -10.86 -23.23 6.92
CA LYS A 149 -11.97 -24.13 6.69
C LYS A 149 -13.00 -23.44 5.81
N ASP A 150 -13.10 -23.93 4.60
CA ASP A 150 -14.11 -23.53 3.63
C ASP A 150 -15.32 -24.46 3.75
N ASP A 151 -16.50 -23.88 3.94
CA ASP A 151 -17.81 -24.55 4.01
C ASP A 151 -17.92 -25.66 5.10
N PRO A 152 -18.78 -25.52 6.11
CA PRO A 152 -18.96 -26.53 7.17
C PRO A 152 -19.50 -27.88 6.67
N THR A 153 -20.04 -27.95 5.45
CA THR A 153 -20.45 -29.23 4.81
C THR A 153 -19.35 -29.88 3.97
N SER A 154 -18.25 -29.18 3.69
CA SER A 154 -17.09 -29.76 3.04
C SER A 154 -16.15 -30.40 4.08
N ASN A 155 -15.54 -31.55 3.74
CA ASN A 155 -14.52 -32.20 4.58
C ASN A 155 -13.12 -31.59 4.38
N VAL A 156 -13.02 -30.38 3.82
CA VAL A 156 -11.75 -29.74 3.49
C VAL A 156 -11.39 -28.77 4.60
N SER A 157 -10.42 -29.15 5.43
CA SER A 157 -9.78 -28.27 6.41
C SER A 157 -8.28 -28.36 6.27
N SER A 158 -7.60 -27.24 6.07
CA SER A 158 -6.13 -27.18 6.08
C SER A 158 -5.63 -26.65 7.41
N VAL A 159 -4.73 -27.38 8.04
CA VAL A 159 -3.98 -26.97 9.24
C VAL A 159 -2.51 -26.98 8.85
N ASP A 160 -1.92 -25.80 8.76
CA ASP A 160 -0.50 -25.63 8.47
C ASP A 160 0.19 -25.03 9.71
N ALA A 161 1.30 -25.64 10.13
CA ALA A 161 2.12 -25.16 11.23
C ALA A 161 3.58 -25.15 10.80
N THR A 162 4.22 -23.97 10.83
CA THR A 162 5.59 -23.78 10.34
C THR A 162 6.43 -23.13 11.42
N ILE A 163 7.67 -23.63 11.57
CA ILE A 163 8.70 -22.99 12.39
C ILE A 163 9.61 -22.24 11.44
N GLU A 164 9.56 -20.91 11.51
CA GLU A 164 10.33 -20.03 10.65
C GLU A 164 11.33 -19.25 11.50
N ALA A 165 12.58 -19.24 11.07
CA ALA A 165 13.60 -18.33 11.58
C ALA A 165 13.82 -17.24 10.53
N PHE A 166 13.17 -16.09 10.71
CA PHE A 166 13.35 -14.94 9.83
C PHE A 166 13.29 -13.60 10.58
N GLU A 167 14.17 -12.72 10.14
CA GLU A 167 14.43 -11.40 10.71
C GLU A 167 13.46 -10.33 10.15
N ARG A 168 12.83 -9.62 11.10
CA ARG A 168 12.24 -8.25 11.04
C ARG A 168 11.02 -8.00 10.13
N VAL A 169 9.85 -7.86 10.76
CA VAL A 169 8.72 -7.09 10.22
C VAL A 169 8.91 -5.63 10.60
N GLY A 170 9.21 -4.77 9.63
CA GLY A 170 9.24 -3.32 9.81
C GLY A 170 7.97 -2.69 9.24
N LEU A 171 7.08 -2.17 10.09
CA LEU A 171 6.03 -1.25 9.67
C LEU A 171 6.62 0.16 9.72
N MET A 172 7.00 0.71 8.57
CA MET A 172 7.47 2.08 8.47
C MET A 172 6.32 2.96 7.97
N ARG A 173 5.79 3.81 8.86
CA ARG A 173 4.80 4.84 8.53
C ARG A 173 5.49 6.19 8.55
N THR A 174 5.68 6.78 7.38
CA THR A 174 6.30 8.11 7.25
C THR A 174 5.18 9.14 7.09
N LEU A 175 4.95 9.95 8.13
CA LEU A 175 4.13 11.16 8.04
C LEU A 175 5.07 12.35 7.88
N ALA A 176 4.85 13.15 6.84
CA ALA A 176 5.58 14.40 6.66
C ALA A 176 4.60 15.52 6.32
N GLU A 177 4.70 16.62 7.07
CA GLU A 177 3.89 17.82 6.89
C GLU A 177 4.81 18.99 6.52
N PRO A 178 5.24 19.09 5.25
CA PRO A 178 6.07 20.21 4.80
C PRO A 178 5.26 21.51 4.77
N ASN A 179 5.77 22.54 5.44
CA ASN A 179 5.14 23.86 5.49
C ASN A 179 6.12 24.92 4.98
N LEU A 180 5.68 25.73 4.03
CA LEU A 180 6.47 26.83 3.47
C LEU A 180 5.54 27.98 3.06
N THR A 181 6.01 29.21 3.23
CA THR A 181 5.29 30.44 2.86
C THR A 181 6.02 31.12 1.71
N THR A 182 5.28 31.68 0.76
CA THR A 182 5.82 32.47 -0.36
C THR A 182 4.84 33.55 -0.78
N VAL A 183 5.32 34.51 -1.57
CA VAL A 183 4.47 35.55 -2.14
C VAL A 183 3.70 35.02 -3.34
N SER A 184 2.55 35.64 -3.62
CA SER A 184 1.73 35.29 -4.78
C SER A 184 2.50 35.49 -6.08
N GLY A 185 2.49 34.48 -6.95
CA GLY A 185 3.18 34.44 -8.24
C GLY A 185 4.57 33.83 -8.18
N GLU A 186 5.18 33.70 -7.01
CA GLU A 186 6.55 33.22 -6.86
C GLU A 186 6.63 31.74 -6.55
N SER A 187 7.59 31.06 -7.20
CA SER A 187 7.82 29.64 -6.96
C SER A 187 8.61 29.45 -5.67
N ALA A 188 8.16 28.52 -4.84
CA ALA A 188 8.81 28.13 -3.61
C ALA A 188 9.16 26.64 -3.64
N LYS A 189 10.30 26.29 -3.06
CA LYS A 189 10.79 24.91 -3.00
C LYS A 189 11.29 24.60 -1.59
N PHE A 190 10.89 23.46 -1.08
CA PHE A 190 11.30 22.89 0.19
C PHE A 190 11.76 21.46 -0.03
N LEU A 191 12.86 21.07 0.60
CA LEU A 191 13.34 19.70 0.65
C LEU A 191 13.74 19.41 2.09
N ALA A 192 13.09 18.44 2.71
CA ALA A 192 13.50 17.86 3.99
C ALA A 192 13.98 16.43 3.76
N GLY A 193 15.27 16.20 3.91
CA GLY A 193 15.85 14.91 3.57
C GLY A 193 17.37 14.91 3.67
N GLY A 194 17.98 13.98 2.95
CA GLY A 194 19.43 13.87 2.83
C GLY A 194 19.86 13.62 1.40
N GLU A 195 21.14 13.37 1.20
CA GLU A 195 21.69 12.94 -0.08
C GLU A 195 22.32 11.56 0.08
N PHE A 196 22.13 10.69 -0.89
CA PHE A 196 22.76 9.37 -0.92
C PHE A 196 23.79 9.29 -2.06
N PRO A 197 24.98 8.71 -1.80
CA PRO A 197 26.03 8.59 -2.80
C PRO A 197 25.75 7.45 -3.79
N VAL A 198 25.83 7.73 -5.08
CA VAL A 198 25.71 6.78 -6.20
C VAL A 198 27.02 6.71 -6.96
N PRO A 199 27.68 5.54 -7.07
CA PRO A 199 28.84 5.40 -7.94
C PRO A 199 28.40 5.46 -9.41
N THR A 200 28.94 6.41 -10.18
CA THR A 200 28.56 6.64 -11.59
C THR A 200 29.58 6.13 -12.60
N GLY A 201 30.78 5.76 -12.15
CA GLY A 201 31.80 5.19 -13.02
C GLY A 201 33.13 4.97 -12.31
N GLN A 202 34.07 4.36 -13.02
CA GLN A 202 35.44 4.16 -12.59
C GLN A 202 36.38 4.71 -13.66
N ASP A 203 37.39 5.49 -13.26
CA ASP A 203 38.39 5.96 -14.21
C ASP A 203 39.43 4.87 -14.56
N ASN A 204 40.28 5.14 -15.56
CA ASN A 204 41.34 4.23 -15.99
C ASN A 204 42.42 3.95 -14.90
N GLN A 205 42.36 4.66 -13.77
CA GLN A 205 43.25 4.50 -12.61
C GLN A 205 42.56 3.76 -11.45
N GLY A 206 41.33 3.28 -11.64
CA GLY A 206 40.59 2.51 -10.65
C GLY A 206 39.85 3.35 -9.60
N ARG A 207 39.82 4.68 -9.71
CA ARG A 207 39.09 5.54 -8.77
C ARG A 207 37.59 5.56 -9.12
N ILE A 208 36.75 5.40 -8.10
CA ILE A 208 35.29 5.40 -8.23
C ILE A 208 34.80 6.85 -8.20
N SER A 209 34.06 7.27 -9.22
CA SER A 209 33.32 8.54 -9.25
C SER A 209 31.98 8.37 -8.55
N VAL A 210 31.63 9.31 -7.67
CA VAL A 210 30.41 9.28 -6.85
C VAL A 210 29.59 10.55 -7.11
N GLU A 211 28.30 10.38 -7.39
CA GLU A 211 27.31 11.45 -7.52
C GLU A 211 26.32 11.37 -6.35
N PHE A 212 26.02 12.50 -5.70
CA PHE A 212 25.04 12.56 -4.62
C PHE A 212 23.64 12.81 -5.19
N LYS A 213 22.68 11.96 -4.82
CA LYS A 213 21.26 12.12 -5.19
C LYS A 213 20.43 12.47 -3.95
N PRO A 214 19.64 13.56 -3.97
CA PRO A 214 18.79 13.90 -2.84
C PRO A 214 17.64 12.90 -2.69
N PHE A 215 17.23 12.64 -1.46
CA PHE A 215 16.02 11.88 -1.12
C PHE A 215 15.35 12.48 0.11
N GLY A 216 14.04 12.26 0.27
CA GLY A 216 13.24 12.76 1.37
C GLY A 216 11.92 13.35 0.88
N VAL A 217 11.44 14.39 1.56
CA VAL A 217 10.16 15.02 1.28
C VAL A 217 10.40 16.36 0.59
N GLY A 218 10.10 16.41 -0.70
CA GLY A 218 10.15 17.60 -1.53
C GLY A 218 8.76 18.22 -1.71
N LEU A 219 8.65 19.52 -1.51
CA LEU A 219 7.47 20.32 -1.82
C LEU A 219 7.89 21.52 -2.69
N GLY A 220 7.42 21.54 -3.92
CA GLY A 220 7.48 22.70 -4.80
C GLY A 220 6.08 23.22 -5.05
N PHE A 221 5.88 24.53 -4.94
CA PHE A 221 4.59 25.14 -5.30
C PHE A 221 4.71 26.57 -5.79
N THR A 222 3.73 27.00 -6.59
CA THR A 222 3.57 28.39 -7.04
C THR A 222 2.13 28.79 -6.78
N PRO A 223 1.86 29.62 -5.77
CA PRO A 223 0.52 30.12 -5.47
C PRO A 223 0.20 31.36 -6.30
N VAL A 224 -1.05 31.52 -6.70
CA VAL A 224 -1.61 32.76 -7.24
C VAL A 224 -2.89 33.07 -6.48
N VAL A 225 -2.91 34.19 -5.79
CA VAL A 225 -4.11 34.65 -5.07
C VAL A 225 -5.05 35.31 -6.08
N LEU A 226 -6.26 34.76 -6.18
CA LEU A 226 -7.31 35.24 -7.07
C LEU A 226 -8.25 36.22 -6.34
N SER A 227 -8.99 37.00 -7.13
CA SER A 227 -10.16 37.73 -6.61
C SER A 227 -11.12 36.75 -5.96
N SER A 228 -11.72 37.11 -4.81
CA SER A 228 -12.56 36.26 -3.92
C SER A 228 -11.84 35.40 -2.88
N GLY A 229 -10.54 35.58 -2.64
CA GLY A 229 -9.83 34.88 -1.56
C GLY A 229 -9.58 33.40 -1.85
N ARG A 230 -9.67 33.00 -3.12
CA ARG A 230 -9.25 31.70 -3.63
C ARG A 230 -7.78 31.72 -4.02
N ILE A 231 -7.16 30.57 -3.94
CA ILE A 231 -5.74 30.37 -4.20
C ILE A 231 -5.66 29.32 -5.30
N ALA A 232 -5.15 29.72 -6.47
CA ALA A 232 -4.73 28.78 -7.49
C ALA A 232 -3.31 28.33 -7.15
N LEU A 233 -3.07 27.02 -7.12
CA LEU A 233 -1.80 26.42 -6.74
C LEU A 233 -1.34 25.47 -7.81
N LYS A 234 -0.15 25.70 -8.34
CA LYS A 234 0.60 24.67 -9.05
C LYS A 234 1.49 23.96 -8.03
N LEU A 235 1.30 22.66 -7.84
CA LEU A 235 2.00 21.85 -6.83
C LEU A 235 2.83 20.76 -7.50
N SER A 236 4.00 20.49 -6.92
CA SER A 236 4.91 19.40 -7.22
C SER A 236 5.41 18.83 -5.90
N THR A 237 4.81 17.73 -5.44
CA THR A 237 5.25 17.04 -4.21
C THR A 237 5.96 15.75 -4.56
N GLU A 238 7.07 15.48 -3.87
CA GLU A 238 7.83 14.25 -4.00
C GLU A 238 8.11 13.68 -2.61
N VAL A 239 7.91 12.37 -2.46
CA VAL A 239 8.34 11.61 -1.29
C VAL A 239 9.25 10.51 -1.77
N SER A 240 10.51 10.56 -1.37
CA SER A 240 11.53 9.58 -1.70
C SER A 240 12.15 8.96 -0.45
N GLU A 241 12.33 7.64 -0.49
CA GLU A 241 12.90 6.85 0.60
C GLU A 241 13.88 5.81 0.04
N LEU A 242 14.91 5.49 0.82
CA LEU A 242 15.83 4.41 0.49
C LEU A 242 15.08 3.07 0.56
N SER A 243 15.26 2.23 -0.45
CA SER A 243 14.62 0.93 -0.58
C SER A 243 15.65 -0.16 -0.88
N ALA A 244 15.49 -1.31 -0.23
CA ALA A 244 16.24 -2.51 -0.57
C ALA A 244 15.67 -3.20 -1.85
N ASN A 245 14.44 -2.89 -2.24
CA ASN A 245 13.81 -3.45 -3.42
C ASN A 245 14.39 -2.79 -4.68
N GLY A 246 15.05 -3.59 -5.54
CA GLY A 246 15.80 -3.08 -6.69
C GLY A 246 17.20 -2.57 -6.34
N SER A 247 17.70 -2.87 -5.13
CA SER A 247 19.09 -2.61 -4.77
C SER A 247 20.05 -3.44 -5.62
N ILE A 248 21.24 -2.88 -5.87
CA ILE A 248 22.27 -3.53 -6.68
C ILE A 248 23.45 -3.86 -5.77
N SER A 249 23.78 -5.15 -5.67
CA SER A 249 24.99 -5.62 -4.98
C SER A 249 26.13 -5.74 -5.99
N LEU A 250 27.17 -4.91 -5.85
CA LEU A 250 28.37 -4.98 -6.70
C LEU A 250 29.40 -5.98 -6.15
N THR A 251 29.40 -6.19 -4.83
CA THR A 251 30.17 -7.21 -4.10
C THR A 251 29.37 -7.66 -2.87
N ASP A 252 29.80 -8.72 -2.19
CA ASP A 252 29.15 -9.22 -0.95
C ASP A 252 29.11 -8.19 0.20
N THR A 253 29.87 -7.09 0.09
CA THR A 253 29.98 -6.02 1.10
C THR A 253 29.47 -4.65 0.64
N LEU A 254 29.22 -4.46 -0.66
CA LEU A 254 28.77 -3.18 -1.22
C LEU A 254 27.40 -3.33 -1.87
N ASN A 255 26.37 -2.96 -1.09
CA ASN A 255 25.00 -2.88 -1.54
C ASN A 255 24.59 -1.41 -1.78
N ILE A 256 24.16 -1.10 -2.99
CA ILE A 256 23.62 0.22 -3.34
C ILE A 256 22.10 0.14 -3.24
N PRO A 257 21.46 0.80 -2.25
CA PRO A 257 20.01 0.81 -2.15
C PRO A 257 19.38 1.54 -3.34
N ALA A 258 18.21 1.10 -3.75
CA ALA A 258 17.37 1.85 -4.67
C ALA A 258 16.68 3.01 -3.94
N ILE A 259 16.08 3.94 -4.70
CA ILE A 259 15.16 4.93 -4.16
C ILE A 259 13.76 4.59 -4.64
N SER A 260 12.82 4.46 -3.70
CA SER A 260 11.39 4.50 -4.03
C SER A 260 10.94 5.95 -4.06
N VAL A 261 10.38 6.40 -5.18
CA VAL A 261 9.94 7.78 -5.39
C VAL A 261 8.43 7.80 -5.64
N ARG A 262 7.73 8.68 -4.94
CA ARG A 262 6.30 8.97 -5.14
C ARG A 262 6.16 10.44 -5.47
N ARG A 263 5.75 10.77 -6.70
CA ARG A 263 5.65 12.14 -7.18
C ARG A 263 4.23 12.46 -7.63
N VAL A 264 3.77 13.66 -7.28
CA VAL A 264 2.48 14.21 -7.69
C VAL A 264 2.72 15.62 -8.22
N GLU A 265 2.30 15.87 -9.46
CA GLU A 265 2.32 17.19 -10.08
C GLU A 265 0.89 17.53 -10.51
N THR A 266 0.34 18.62 -9.98
CA THR A 266 -1.05 19.01 -10.26
C THR A 266 -1.27 20.52 -10.09
N SER A 267 -2.39 21.01 -10.59
CA SER A 267 -2.86 22.36 -10.35
C SER A 267 -4.26 22.33 -9.75
N VAL A 268 -4.47 23.03 -8.64
CA VAL A 268 -5.76 23.04 -7.92
C VAL A 268 -6.14 24.47 -7.55
N GLU A 269 -7.44 24.76 -7.47
CA GLU A 269 -7.96 26.04 -6.99
C GLU A 269 -8.85 25.77 -5.77
N MET A 270 -8.57 26.45 -4.65
CA MET A 270 -9.33 26.29 -3.42
C MET A 270 -9.36 27.57 -2.59
N ALA A 271 -10.33 27.68 -1.68
CA ALA A 271 -10.39 28.78 -0.74
C ALA A 271 -9.30 28.64 0.34
N SER A 272 -8.85 29.77 0.89
CA SER A 272 -7.92 29.77 2.03
C SER A 272 -8.47 28.95 3.20
N GLY A 273 -7.65 28.06 3.76
CA GLY A 273 -7.99 27.16 4.88
C GLY A 273 -8.80 25.92 4.48
N SER A 274 -9.11 25.73 3.20
CA SER A 274 -9.78 24.51 2.72
C SER A 274 -8.77 23.39 2.48
N SER A 275 -9.11 22.16 2.87
CA SER A 275 -8.30 20.97 2.58
C SER A 275 -8.82 20.24 1.35
N LEU A 276 -7.91 19.81 0.48
CA LEU A 276 -8.23 18.96 -0.68
C LEU A 276 -7.25 17.80 -0.75
N MET A 277 -7.79 16.59 -0.93
CA MET A 277 -7.00 15.42 -1.29
C MET A 277 -6.65 15.50 -2.77
N ILE A 278 -5.36 15.59 -3.09
CA ILE A 278 -4.88 15.74 -4.47
C ILE A 278 -4.35 14.44 -5.06
N ALA A 279 -4.02 13.46 -4.22
CA ALA A 279 -3.61 12.13 -4.65
C ALA A 279 -3.95 11.07 -3.60
N GLY A 280 -4.27 9.88 -4.08
CA GLY A 280 -4.49 8.66 -3.30
C GLY A 280 -3.98 7.46 -4.08
N LEU A 281 -3.22 6.59 -3.44
CA LEU A 281 -2.79 5.30 -4.00
C LEU A 281 -2.92 4.24 -2.92
N LEU A 282 -3.66 3.19 -3.23
CA LEU A 282 -3.68 1.95 -2.49
C LEU A 282 -3.11 0.89 -3.42
N GLN A 283 -2.01 0.25 -3.01
CA GLN A 283 -1.40 -0.83 -3.77
C GLN A 283 -1.28 -2.06 -2.87
N SER A 284 -1.92 -3.14 -3.31
CA SER A 284 -1.79 -4.48 -2.71
C SER A 284 -0.98 -5.37 -3.65
N GLU A 285 0.12 -5.91 -3.16
CA GLU A 285 0.94 -6.88 -3.87
C GLU A 285 0.79 -8.25 -3.20
N TYR A 286 0.12 -9.17 -3.89
CA TYR A 286 -0.02 -10.55 -3.48
C TYR A 286 0.99 -11.43 -4.22
N ARG A 287 2.01 -11.94 -3.50
CA ARG A 287 2.92 -12.96 -4.05
C ARG A 287 2.69 -14.29 -3.36
N GLN A 288 2.50 -15.32 -4.19
CA GLN A 288 2.44 -16.71 -3.76
C GLN A 288 3.57 -17.47 -4.44
N ALA A 289 4.60 -17.83 -3.68
CA ALA A 289 5.66 -18.72 -4.14
C ALA A 289 5.36 -20.13 -3.63
N VAL A 290 5.52 -21.13 -4.50
CA VAL A 290 5.32 -22.53 -4.14
C VAL A 290 6.58 -23.30 -4.44
N ASP A 291 7.34 -23.61 -3.40
CA ASP A 291 8.54 -24.45 -3.51
C ASP A 291 8.16 -25.91 -3.35
N ALA A 292 8.58 -26.76 -4.29
CA ALA A 292 8.18 -28.16 -4.31
C ALA A 292 9.27 -29.08 -4.85
N LEU A 293 9.35 -30.30 -4.29
CA LEU A 293 10.25 -31.35 -4.79
C LEU A 293 9.75 -31.90 -6.14
N PRO A 294 10.58 -31.92 -7.20
CA PRO A 294 10.19 -32.45 -8.51
C PRO A 294 9.71 -33.90 -8.42
N GLY A 295 8.52 -34.20 -8.94
CA GLY A 295 7.98 -35.57 -9.06
C GLY A 295 7.05 -36.04 -7.93
N MET A 296 7.09 -35.42 -6.74
CA MET A 296 6.19 -35.78 -5.63
C MET A 296 4.92 -34.91 -5.54
N THR A 297 4.84 -33.88 -6.38
CA THR A 297 3.74 -32.91 -6.39
C THR A 297 2.45 -33.44 -7.01
N THR A 298 2.51 -34.41 -7.91
CA THR A 298 1.33 -34.92 -8.64
C THR A 298 0.55 -36.00 -7.91
N LEU A 299 1.04 -36.47 -6.75
CA LEU A 299 0.36 -37.49 -5.96
C LEU A 299 -0.91 -36.89 -5.32
N PRO A 300 -2.10 -37.46 -5.59
CA PRO A 300 -3.32 -37.03 -4.90
C PRO A 300 -3.16 -37.24 -3.40
N VAL A 301 -3.73 -36.32 -2.60
CA VAL A 301 -3.73 -36.33 -1.12
C VAL A 301 -2.38 -36.02 -0.46
N ILE A 302 -1.25 -36.56 -0.94
CA ILE A 302 0.06 -36.44 -0.29
C ILE A 302 0.90 -35.28 -0.87
N GLY A 303 0.62 -34.85 -2.10
CA GLY A 303 1.39 -33.81 -2.79
C GLY A 303 1.35 -32.41 -2.14
N SER A 304 0.45 -32.15 -1.19
CA SER A 304 0.43 -30.92 -0.38
C SER A 304 1.43 -30.95 0.79
N LEU A 305 1.82 -32.14 1.28
CA LEU A 305 2.81 -32.30 2.36
C LEU A 305 4.25 -32.01 1.92
N PHE A 306 4.48 -31.91 0.61
CA PHE A 306 5.79 -31.70 -0.02
C PHE A 306 5.87 -30.40 -0.82
N ARG A 307 4.96 -29.45 -0.56
CA ARG A 307 4.96 -28.11 -1.15
C ARG A 307 4.99 -27.07 -0.03
N SER A 308 6.02 -26.23 0.03
CA SER A 308 6.00 -25.02 0.87
C SER A 308 5.26 -23.93 0.12
N ARG A 309 4.40 -23.17 0.79
CA ARG A 309 3.70 -22.01 0.21
C ARG A 309 4.10 -20.77 0.99
N ASP A 310 4.83 -19.89 0.33
CA ASP A 310 5.19 -18.60 0.90
C ASP A 310 4.19 -17.56 0.41
N PHE A 311 3.44 -17.00 1.34
CA PHE A 311 2.48 -15.91 1.10
C PHE A 311 3.10 -14.60 1.55
N LEU A 312 3.27 -13.67 0.61
CA LEU A 312 3.73 -12.33 0.91
C LEU A 312 2.67 -11.34 0.43
N ASN A 313 1.92 -10.78 1.38
CA ASN A 313 1.02 -9.65 1.12
C ASN A 313 1.75 -8.35 1.48
N ARG A 314 1.96 -7.44 0.53
CA ARG A 314 2.46 -6.09 0.78
C ARG A 314 1.39 -5.07 0.45
N GLU A 315 1.05 -4.22 1.41
CA GLU A 315 0.12 -3.11 1.21
C GLU A 315 0.89 -1.79 1.33
N THR A 316 0.74 -0.90 0.34
CA THR A 316 1.27 0.47 0.38
C THR A 316 0.14 1.47 0.19
N GLU A 317 0.10 2.47 1.06
CA GLU A 317 -0.87 3.55 1.07
C GLU A 317 -0.16 4.89 0.91
N LEU A 318 -0.61 5.72 -0.02
CA LEU A 318 -0.20 7.11 -0.16
C LEU A 318 -1.43 7.99 -0.22
N VAL A 319 -1.46 9.02 0.61
CA VAL A 319 -2.48 10.07 0.55
C VAL A 319 -1.77 11.42 0.62
N VAL A 320 -2.09 12.31 -0.31
CA VAL A 320 -1.55 13.68 -0.33
C VAL A 320 -2.70 14.66 -0.17
N ILE A 321 -2.68 15.40 0.93
CA ILE A 321 -3.66 16.43 1.28
C ILE A 321 -2.96 17.78 1.30
N VAL A 322 -3.59 18.77 0.68
CA VAL A 322 -3.08 20.14 0.62
C VAL A 322 -4.07 21.07 1.30
N THR A 323 -3.56 21.97 2.14
CA THR A 323 -4.34 23.00 2.84
C THR A 323 -3.58 24.34 2.80
N PRO A 324 -3.91 25.24 1.89
CA PRO A 324 -3.22 26.52 1.75
C PRO A 324 -3.85 27.61 2.62
N TYR A 325 -3.03 28.54 3.09
CA TYR A 325 -3.47 29.67 3.90
C TYR A 325 -2.94 30.98 3.32
N ILE A 326 -3.80 32.00 3.24
CA ILE A 326 -3.35 33.39 3.08
C ILE A 326 -2.98 33.89 4.48
N VAL A 327 -1.70 34.21 4.67
CA VAL A 327 -1.18 34.70 5.95
C VAL A 327 -0.75 36.15 5.81
N ALA A 328 -1.04 36.96 6.83
CA ALA A 328 -0.52 38.31 6.94
C ALA A 328 0.79 38.29 7.73
N PRO A 329 1.76 39.17 7.41
CA PRO A 329 2.96 39.32 8.23
C PRO A 329 2.55 39.76 9.63
N THR A 330 3.16 39.13 10.64
CA THR A 330 2.98 39.52 12.05
C THR A 330 4.17 40.33 12.53
N ARG A 331 4.01 41.02 13.65
CA ARG A 331 5.11 41.77 14.26
C ARG A 331 6.13 40.79 14.88
N PRO A 332 7.43 41.12 14.87
CA PRO A 332 8.48 40.24 15.42
C PRO A 332 8.26 39.86 16.90
N ASP A 333 7.70 40.75 17.71
CA ASP A 333 7.40 40.55 19.13
C ASP A 333 6.22 39.58 19.39
N ALA A 334 5.46 39.25 18.35
CA ALA A 334 4.37 38.28 18.39
C ALA A 334 4.78 36.90 17.82
N LEU A 335 6.00 36.75 17.30
CA LEU A 335 6.54 35.45 16.87
C LEU A 335 6.96 34.66 18.10
N GLN A 336 6.42 33.46 18.27
CA GLN A 336 6.91 32.54 19.29
C GLN A 336 8.02 31.67 18.71
N SER A 337 9.18 31.68 19.35
CA SER A 337 10.27 30.77 19.02
C SER A 337 10.07 29.42 19.74
N PRO A 338 10.52 28.29 19.18
CA PRO A 338 10.53 27.01 19.91
C PRO A 338 11.36 27.02 21.19
N ALA A 339 12.22 28.03 21.38
CA ALA A 339 12.99 28.25 22.59
C ALA A 339 12.24 29.10 23.63
N ASP A 340 11.12 29.72 23.26
CA ASP A 340 10.29 30.48 24.21
C ASP A 340 9.73 29.50 25.25
N ASN A 341 9.95 29.79 26.54
CA ASN A 341 9.67 28.89 27.68
C ASN A 341 10.48 27.58 27.74
N LEU A 342 11.55 27.42 26.94
CA LEU A 342 12.49 26.31 27.11
C LEU A 342 13.43 26.60 28.30
N GLN A 343 13.13 26.03 29.46
CA GLN A 343 14.07 26.02 30.58
C GLN A 343 14.84 24.70 30.61
N ILE A 344 16.14 24.76 30.33
CA ILE A 344 17.07 23.65 30.54
C ILE A 344 17.24 23.48 32.06
N ALA A 345 16.83 22.34 32.60
CA ALA A 345 16.81 22.11 34.04
C ALA A 345 18.25 22.04 34.59
N HIS A 346 18.66 23.06 35.37
CA HIS A 346 19.97 23.10 36.06
C HIS A 346 19.91 22.66 37.53
N ASP A 347 18.80 22.06 37.98
CA ASP A 347 18.59 21.77 39.40
C ASP A 347 18.86 20.30 39.76
N LEU A 348 19.28 20.06 41.01
CA LEU A 348 19.60 18.75 41.60
C LEU A 348 18.44 17.73 41.49
N SER A 349 17.20 18.21 41.29
CA SER A 349 16.04 17.37 41.03
C SER A 349 16.08 16.63 39.69
N SER A 350 16.78 17.14 38.66
CA SER A 350 16.84 16.47 37.34
C SER A 350 17.75 15.22 37.38
N THR A 351 18.84 15.27 38.14
CA THR A 351 19.78 14.15 38.34
C THR A 351 19.19 13.01 39.17
N PHE A 352 18.22 13.30 40.05
CA PHE A 352 17.64 12.31 40.98
C PHE A 352 16.25 11.82 40.56
N MET A 353 15.43 12.64 39.90
CA MET A 353 14.05 12.29 39.50
C MET A 353 13.88 12.00 38.00
N GLY A 354 14.96 12.07 37.20
CA GLY A 354 14.98 11.63 35.79
C GLY A 354 14.13 12.45 34.81
N ASN A 355 13.51 13.55 35.27
CA ASN A 355 12.68 14.39 34.41
C ASN A 355 13.55 15.47 33.76
N MET A 356 13.90 15.26 32.49
CA MET A 356 14.85 16.10 31.77
C MET A 356 14.27 17.45 31.28
N ASN A 357 12.94 17.57 31.16
CA ASN A 357 12.28 18.81 30.70
C ASN A 357 11.03 19.12 31.55
N LYS A 358 10.84 20.39 31.94
CA LYS A 358 9.61 20.89 32.58
C LYS A 358 9.01 21.98 31.69
N VAL A 359 7.91 21.67 31.01
CA VAL A 359 7.14 22.66 30.25
C VAL A 359 6.23 23.41 31.22
N ILE A 360 6.46 24.70 31.42
CA ILE A 360 5.57 25.56 32.20
C ILE A 360 4.66 26.30 31.21
N LYS A 361 3.35 26.05 31.30
CA LYS A 361 2.35 26.78 30.52
C LYS A 361 2.12 28.13 31.19
N ASP A 362 2.59 29.21 30.57
CA ASP A 362 2.32 30.55 31.09
C ASP A 362 0.82 30.85 31.01
N ARG A 363 0.23 31.27 32.14
CA ARG A 363 -1.16 31.72 32.24
C ARG A 363 -1.18 33.23 32.09
N GLY A 364 -1.11 33.71 30.84
CA GLY A 364 -1.54 35.05 30.47
C GLY A 364 -0.79 36.22 31.12
N GLY A 365 0.50 36.07 31.44
CA GLY A 365 1.35 37.17 31.88
C GLY A 365 1.85 38.01 30.71
N GLN A 366 1.66 39.32 30.79
CA GLN A 366 2.12 40.31 29.81
C GLN A 366 3.64 40.18 29.56
N PRO A 367 4.13 40.22 28.30
CA PRO A 367 5.55 40.03 28.00
C PRO A 367 6.39 41.13 28.69
N PRO A 368 7.59 40.78 29.19
CA PRO A 368 8.44 41.74 29.89
C PRO A 368 8.85 42.86 28.93
N GLN A 369 8.53 44.11 29.28
CA GLN A 369 8.99 45.29 28.55
C GLN A 369 10.52 45.41 28.66
N GLY A 370 11.21 45.05 27.58
CA GLY A 370 12.63 45.32 27.40
C GLY A 370 12.83 46.77 26.93
N ASN A 371 13.54 47.56 27.73
CA ASN A 371 13.96 48.91 27.39
C ASN A 371 14.75 48.93 26.06
N GLY A 372 14.45 49.95 25.24
CA GLY A 372 15.02 50.11 23.90
C GLY A 372 16.54 50.07 23.87
N ALA A 373 17.08 49.24 22.99
CA ALA A 373 18.41 49.40 22.41
C ALA A 373 18.43 48.74 21.02
N SER A 374 18.83 49.56 20.05
CA SER A 374 19.03 49.28 18.64
C SER A 374 19.90 48.04 18.35
N GLY A 375 19.47 47.23 17.37
CA GLY A 375 20.38 46.60 16.40
C GLY A 375 21.17 45.36 16.81
N ARG A 376 20.56 44.36 17.45
CA ARG A 376 21.18 43.02 17.56
C ARG A 376 20.21 41.92 17.15
N GLY A 377 20.62 41.14 16.14
CA GLY A 377 19.94 39.91 15.73
C GLY A 377 19.85 38.93 16.88
N TYR A 378 18.68 38.31 17.03
CA TYR A 378 18.41 37.29 18.04
C TYR A 378 19.11 35.99 17.63
N GLN A 379 20.14 35.58 18.35
CA GLN A 379 20.73 34.24 18.25
C GLN A 379 20.19 33.37 19.40
N ALA A 380 19.34 32.40 19.07
CA ALA A 380 18.90 31.39 20.02
C ALA A 380 20.00 30.34 20.28
N PRO A 381 20.04 29.68 21.46
CA PRO A 381 21.08 28.71 21.82
C PRO A 381 21.09 27.45 20.94
N VAL A 382 20.02 27.24 20.16
CA VAL A 382 19.87 26.13 19.22
C VAL A 382 19.03 26.58 18.02
N GLY A 383 19.70 26.74 16.87
CA GLY A 383 19.20 26.26 15.58
C GLY A 383 18.11 27.04 14.83
N TYR A 384 17.78 28.28 15.18
CA TYR A 384 16.99 29.13 14.29
C TYR A 384 17.59 30.53 14.24
N VAL A 385 18.05 30.94 13.05
CA VAL A 385 18.35 32.33 12.73
C VAL A 385 17.09 32.88 12.06
N ILE A 386 16.43 33.82 12.71
CA ILE A 386 15.42 34.65 12.07
C ILE A 386 16.18 35.86 11.52
N GLU A 387 16.49 35.85 10.23
CA GLU A 387 17.01 37.04 9.52
C GLU A 387 15.89 38.01 9.16
#